data_AF-A0A7V3H5G3-F1
#
_entry.id   AF-A0A7V3H5G3-F1
#
_cell.length_a   1.000
_cell.length_b   1.000
_cell.length_c   1.000
_cell.angle_alpha   90.00
_cell.angle_beta   90.00
_cell.angle_gamma   90.00
#
_symmetry.space_group_name_H-M   'P 1'
#
loop_
_entity.id
_entity.type
_entity.pdbx_description
1 polymer ?
#
loop_
_entity_poly.entity_id
_entity_poly.type
_entity_poly.pdbx_seq_one_letter_code
_entity_poly.pdbx_strand_id
1 'polypeptide(L)'
;MAEEGNRLIDTEELKRRHEARRLQIARDPSQRQHVQRAKVRIVRNYLKEARVGSWTFLSDESPEIGGGGAAPNPLAYFVAAVGF
;
A
#
# COMPACT_ATOMS: atom_id res chain seq x y z
N MET A 1 5.87 -16.75 35.59
CA MET A 1 5.93 -15.37 35.07
C MET A 1 6.06 -15.48 33.57
N ALA A 2 4.95 -15.33 32.84
CA ALA A 2 4.96 -15.47 31.39
C ALA A 2 5.64 -14.24 30.79
N GLU A 3 6.60 -14.46 29.88
CA GLU A 3 7.19 -13.39 29.07
C GLU A 3 6.08 -12.63 28.36
N GLU A 4 5.92 -11.34 28.69
CA GLU A 4 5.22 -10.39 27.83
C GLU A 4 6.08 -10.20 26.57
N GLY A 5 6.00 -11.18 25.67
CA GLY A 5 6.62 -11.11 24.36
C GLY A 5 6.13 -9.85 23.65
N ASN A 6 7.08 -9.06 23.17
CA ASN A 6 6.85 -7.82 22.44
C ASN A 6 5.77 -8.01 21.36
N ARG A 7 4.54 -7.54 21.62
CA ARG A 7 3.43 -7.72 20.68
C ARG A 7 3.73 -6.89 19.44
N LEU A 8 3.93 -7.56 18.31
CA LEU A 8 4.16 -6.91 17.02
C LEU A 8 2.97 -6.05 16.56
N ILE A 9 1.78 -6.29 17.11
CA ILE A 9 0.55 -5.56 16.82
C ILE A 9 -0.15 -5.20 18.14
N ASP A 10 -0.48 -3.92 18.31
CA ASP A 10 -1.33 -3.44 19.39
C ASP A 10 -2.82 -3.69 19.06
N THR A 11 -3.33 -4.81 19.57
CA THR A 11 -4.70 -5.25 19.31
C THR A 11 -5.75 -4.38 19.98
N GLU A 12 -5.44 -3.75 21.12
CA GLU A 12 -6.42 -2.95 21.86
C GLU A 12 -6.60 -1.59 21.16
N GLU A 13 -5.51 -0.99 20.70
CA GLU A 13 -5.59 0.22 19.88
C GLU A 13 -6.34 -0.04 18.56
N LEU A 14 -6.10 -1.18 17.92
CA LEU A 14 -6.78 -1.55 16.68
C LEU A 14 -8.30 -1.69 16.88
N LYS A 15 -8.73 -2.38 17.94
CA LYS A 15 -10.15 -2.52 18.32
C LYS A 15 -10.79 -1.15 18.54
N ARG A 16 -10.13 -0.28 19.31
CA ARG A 16 -10.60 1.08 19.61
C ARG A 16 -10.82 1.89 18.33
N ARG A 17 -9.87 1.86 17.39
CA ARG A 17 -9.99 2.54 16.09
C ARG A 17 -11.11 1.98 15.23
N HIS A 18 -11.27 0.66 15.20
CA HIS A 18 -12.32 0.01 14.44
C HIS A 18 -13.71 0.38 14.95
N GLU A 19 -13.93 0.39 16.28
CA GLU A 19 -15.21 0.82 16.86
C GLU A 19 -15.52 2.29 16.57
N ALA A 20 -14.54 3.18 16.73
CA ALA A 20 -14.70 4.59 16.39
C ALA A 20 -15.09 4.76 14.91
N ARG A 21 -14.44 4.03 14.00
CA ARG A 21 -14.75 4.06 12.57
C ARG A 21 -16.15 3.52 12.27
N ARG A 22 -16.57 2.43 12.94
CA ARG A 22 -17.92 1.86 12.80
C ARG A 22 -18.99 2.86 13.20
N LEU A 23 -18.81 3.58 14.31
CA LEU A 23 -19.74 4.62 14.76
C LEU A 23 -19.79 5.81 13.79
N GLN A 24 -18.65 6.22 13.22
CA GLN A 24 -18.62 7.25 12.17
C GLN A 24 -19.41 6.83 10.93
N ILE A 25 -19.20 5.59 10.47
CA ILE A 25 -19.90 5.03 9.31
C ILE A 25 -21.41 4.89 9.54
N ALA A 26 -21.84 4.56 10.77
CA ALA A 26 -23.25 4.47 11.11
C ALA A 26 -23.95 5.84 11.05
N ARG A 27 -23.21 6.91 11.37
CA ARG A 27 -23.70 8.30 11.31
C ARG A 27 -23.73 8.85 9.88
N ASP A 28 -22.71 8.51 9.08
CA ASP A 28 -22.59 8.93 7.68
C ASP A 28 -22.11 7.76 6.81
N PRO A 29 -23.03 7.09 6.08
CA PRO A 29 -22.69 5.95 5.22
C PRO A 29 -21.69 6.28 4.10
N SER A 30 -21.56 7.55 3.70
CA SER A 30 -20.59 7.95 2.66
C SER A 30 -19.15 7.74 3.12
N GLN A 31 -18.91 7.75 4.44
CA GLN A 31 -17.61 7.44 5.05
C GLN A 31 -17.16 5.99 4.86
N ARG A 32 -18.02 5.10 4.32
CA ARG A 32 -17.60 3.73 3.95
C ARG A 32 -16.65 3.74 2.78
N GLN A 33 -16.73 4.75 1.91
CA GLN A 33 -15.91 4.80 0.71
C GLN A 33 -14.51 5.29 1.04
N HIS A 34 -13.51 4.50 0.62
CA HIS A 34 -12.12 4.92 0.64
C HIS A 34 -11.61 4.99 -0.81
N VAL A 35 -11.04 6.13 -1.18
CA VAL A 35 -10.54 6.37 -2.54
C VAL A 35 -9.03 6.57 -2.46
N GLN A 36 -8.28 5.67 -3.08
CA GLN A 36 -6.86 5.86 -3.33
C GLN A 36 -6.64 6.25 -4.79
N ARG A 37 -5.72 7.18 -5.02
CA ARG A 37 -5.37 7.64 -6.37
C ARG A 37 -3.87 7.56 -6.56
N ALA A 38 -3.48 7.04 -7.71
CA ALA A 38 -2.11 7.07 -8.19
C ALA A 38 -1.99 8.07 -9.34
N LYS A 39 -0.91 8.86 -9.35
CA LYS A 39 -0.46 9.57 -10.55
C LYS A 39 0.78 8.87 -11.08
N VAL A 40 0.75 8.44 -12.33
CA VAL A 40 1.84 7.70 -12.96
C VAL A 40 2.38 8.47 -14.14
N ARG A 41 3.70 8.55 -14.26
CA ARG A 41 4.39 9.10 -15.43
C ARG A 41 5.50 8.16 -15.88
N ILE A 42 5.75 8.12 -17.19
CA ILE A 42 6.94 7.48 -17.73
C ILE A 42 8.12 8.43 -17.52
N VAL A 43 9.21 7.90 -16.97
CA VAL A 43 10.46 8.65 -16.76
C VAL A 43 11.38 8.46 -17.96
N ARG A 44 11.59 7.21 -18.38
CA ARG A 44 12.33 6.81 -19.59
C ARG A 44 12.00 5.36 -19.94
N ASN A 45 11.81 5.03 -21.21
CA ASN A 45 11.52 3.66 -21.67
C ASN A 45 10.47 2.96 -20.78
N TYR A 46 10.86 1.87 -20.11
CA TYR A 46 10.02 1.09 -19.20
C TYR A 46 9.96 1.64 -17.77
N LEU A 47 10.85 2.54 -17.37
CA LEU A 47 10.88 3.13 -16.03
C LEU A 47 9.75 4.13 -15.85
N LYS A 48 8.91 3.88 -14.83
CA LYS A 48 7.75 4.67 -14.44
C LYS A 48 7.91 5.13 -13.00
N GLU A 49 7.40 6.32 -12.72
CA GLU A 49 7.24 6.85 -11.36
C GLU A 49 5.75 6.93 -11.05
N ALA A 50 5.33 6.32 -9.94
CA ALA A 50 3.98 6.39 -9.42
C ALA A 50 3.97 7.11 -8.07
N ARG A 51 3.07 8.08 -7.91
CA ARG A 51 2.82 8.77 -6.63
C ARG A 51 1.46 8.38 -6.10
N VAL A 52 1.42 7.83 -4.88
CA VAL A 52 0.20 7.40 -4.16
C VAL A 52 0.22 8.01 -2.77
N GLY A 53 -0.63 8.99 -2.50
CA GLY A 53 -0.56 9.77 -1.26
C GLY A 53 0.80 10.47 -1.12
N SER A 54 1.49 10.22 -0.01
CA SER A 54 2.85 10.71 0.27
C SER A 54 3.96 9.81 -0.28
N TRP A 55 3.62 8.64 -0.84
CA TRP A 55 4.60 7.65 -1.27
C TRP A 55 4.93 7.79 -2.76
N THR A 56 6.19 7.55 -3.09
CA THR A 56 6.69 7.48 -4.47
C THR A 56 7.28 6.10 -4.73
N PHE A 57 6.82 5.46 -5.81
CA PHE A 57 7.27 4.15 -6.26
C PHE A 57 7.88 4.29 -7.64
N LEU A 58 8.94 3.53 -7.89
CA LEU A 58 9.45 3.31 -9.23
C LEU A 58 9.02 1.93 -9.69
N SER A 59 8.74 1.78 -10.97
CA SER A 59 8.53 0.47 -11.58
C SER A 59 9.23 0.41 -12.92
N ASP A 60 9.96 -0.66 -13.17
CA ASP A 60 10.75 -0.86 -14.39
C ASP A 60 10.62 -2.32 -14.83
N GLU A 61 11.06 -2.62 -16.03
CA GLU A 61 11.17 -4.02 -16.48
C GLU A 61 12.62 -4.50 -16.36
N SER A 62 12.79 -5.83 -16.43
CA SER A 62 14.13 -6.42 -16.42
C SER A 62 14.86 -6.20 -17.76
N PRO A 63 16.20 -6.24 -17.78
CA PRO A 63 16.97 -6.06 -19.00
C PRO A 63 16.61 -7.05 -20.13
N GLU A 64 16.21 -8.28 -19.78
CA GLU A 64 15.89 -9.35 -20.73
C GLU A 64 14.67 -9.03 -21.62
N ILE A 65 13.80 -8.12 -21.17
CA ILE A 65 12.62 -7.66 -21.91
C ILE A 65 12.70 -6.17 -22.27
N GLY A 66 13.91 -5.60 -22.25
CA GLY A 66 14.21 -4.24 -22.70
C GLY A 66 14.09 -3.15 -21.64
N GLY A 67 13.90 -3.51 -20.37
CA GLY A 67 13.90 -2.57 -19.25
C GLY A 67 15.30 -2.24 -18.71
N GLY A 68 15.35 -1.35 -17.72
CA GLY A 68 16.61 -0.93 -17.09
C GLY A 68 16.97 -1.69 -15.83
N GLY A 69 16.08 -2.56 -15.33
CA GLY A 69 16.26 -3.25 -14.05
C GLY A 69 16.36 -2.32 -12.83
N ALA A 70 15.93 -1.06 -12.94
CA ALA A 70 16.15 -0.05 -11.90
C ALA A 70 15.12 -0.12 -10.75
N ALA A 71 14.05 -0.89 -10.92
CA ALA A 71 12.98 -1.07 -9.95
C ALA A 71 12.22 -2.39 -10.21
N PRO A 72 11.40 -2.89 -9.26
CA PRO A 72 10.55 -4.04 -9.51
C PRO A 72 9.55 -3.80 -10.65
N ASN A 73 9.24 -4.87 -11.39
CA ASN A 73 8.21 -4.82 -12.41
C ASN A 73 6.80 -4.70 -11.80
N PRO A 74 5.81 -4.25 -12.59
CA PRO A 74 4.46 -4.07 -12.08
C PRO A 74 3.85 -5.35 -11.48
N LEU A 75 4.21 -6.51 -12.03
CA LEU A 75 3.72 -7.80 -11.54
C LEU A 75 4.27 -8.12 -10.14
N ALA A 76 5.54 -7.80 -9.86
CA ALA A 76 6.15 -7.99 -8.55
C ALA A 76 5.43 -7.14 -7.48
N TYR A 77 5.08 -5.88 -7.81
CA TYR A 77 4.25 -5.06 -6.92
C TYR A 77 2.86 -5.65 -6.69
N PHE A 78 2.21 -6.17 -7.73
CA PHE A 78 0.90 -6.79 -7.62
C PHE A 78 0.95 -8.05 -6.73
N VAL A 79 1.93 -8.94 -6.93
CA VAL A 79 2.10 -10.15 -6.12
C VAL A 79 2.42 -9.80 -4.66
N ALA A 80 3.30 -8.82 -4.43
CA ALA A 80 3.60 -8.36 -3.08
C ALA A 80 2.35 -7.80 -2.38
N ALA A 81 1.51 -7.05 -3.09
CA ALA A 81 0.27 -6.49 -2.54
C ALA A 81 -0.75 -7.55 -2.09
N VAL A 82 -0.74 -8.75 -2.68
CA VAL A 82 -1.57 -9.87 -2.22
C VAL A 82 -1.01 -10.51 -0.95
N GLY A 83 0.31 -10.42 -0.72
CA GLY A 83 0.99 -11.03 0.43
C GLY A 83 1.04 -10.16 1.69
N PHE A 84 0.83 -8.84 1.58
CA PHE A 84 0.72 -7.92 2.73
C PHE A 84 -0.67 -8.00 3.38
#